data_AF-A0A5R2MVZ4-F1
#
_entry.id   AF-A0A5R2MVZ4-F1
#
_cell.length_a   1.000
_cell.length_b   1.000
_cell.length_c   1.000
_cell.angle_alpha   90.00
_cell.angle_beta   90.00
_cell.angle_gamma   90.00
#
_symmetry.space_group_name_H-M   'P 1'
#
loop_
_entity.id
_entity.type
_entity.pdbx_description
1 polymer ?
#
loop_
_entity_poly.entity_id
_entity_poly.type
_entity_poly.pdbx_seq_one_letter_code
_entity_poly.pdbx_strand_id
1 'polypeptide(L)'
;MFGRRADTLADHHANLARVLDAKPDMLLDNGADLAAGIVERGRAASILGGTEETTSGGDRLRGELAGKVPFPSIVINDSPLKAIGENKRAVGQSVVESFMRITNL
;
A
#
# COMPACT_ATOMS: atom_id res chain seq x y z
N MET A 1 -2.44 16.51 4.92
CA MET A 1 -2.74 15.53 3.86
C MET A 1 -1.86 15.88 2.67
N PHE A 2 -1.02 14.94 2.23
CA PHE A 2 -0.19 15.06 1.03
C PHE A 2 -0.81 14.16 -0.05
N GLY A 3 -0.76 14.56 -1.32
CA GLY A 3 -1.39 13.84 -2.42
C GLY A 3 -2.45 14.65 -3.18
N ARG A 4 -2.38 14.63 -4.51
CA ARG A 4 -3.41 15.16 -5.42
C ARG A 4 -3.53 14.26 -6.65
N ARG A 5 -4.67 14.33 -7.34
CA ARG A 5 -4.95 13.50 -8.52
C ARG A 5 -3.94 13.69 -9.68
N ALA A 6 -3.35 14.88 -9.78
CA ALA A 6 -2.40 15.21 -10.85
C ALA A 6 -0.93 14.98 -10.46
N ASP A 7 -0.67 14.37 -9.30
CA ASP A 7 0.69 14.13 -8.83
C ASP A 7 1.46 13.24 -9.82
N THR A 8 2.68 13.66 -10.15
CA THR A 8 3.63 12.84 -10.89
C THR A 8 4.27 11.80 -9.97
N LEU A 9 5.05 10.87 -10.54
CA LEU A 9 5.85 9.94 -9.73
C LEU A 9 6.84 10.67 -8.82
N ALA A 10 7.41 11.79 -9.28
CA ALA A 10 8.31 12.60 -8.47
C ALA A 10 7.56 13.26 -7.30
N ASP A 11 6.34 13.76 -7.54
CA ASP A 11 5.49 14.31 -6.47
C ASP A 11 5.10 13.23 -5.46
N HIS A 12 4.78 12.01 -5.92
CA HIS A 12 4.52 10.86 -5.06
C HIS A 12 5.71 10.58 -4.13
N HIS A 13 6.93 10.45 -4.67
CA HIS A 13 8.12 10.23 -3.85
C HIS A 13 8.39 11.38 -2.87
N ALA A 14 8.17 12.63 -3.30
CA ALA A 14 8.31 13.79 -2.41
C ALA A 14 7.27 13.79 -1.29
N ASN A 15 6.03 13.40 -1.57
CA ASN A 15 4.96 13.26 -0.59
C ASN A 15 5.25 12.11 0.39
N LEU A 16 5.73 10.97 -0.11
CA LEU A 16 6.17 9.84 0.71
C LEU A 16 7.26 10.29 1.68
N ALA A 17 8.29 10.99 1.18
CA ALA A 17 9.36 11.52 2.01
C ALA A 17 8.84 12.42 3.15
N ARG A 18 7.88 13.31 2.87
CA ARG A 18 7.26 14.18 3.88
C ARG A 18 6.49 13.40 4.94
N VAL A 19 5.81 12.31 4.56
CA VAL A 19 5.14 11.43 5.53
C VAL A 19 6.17 10.77 6.44
N LEU A 20 7.29 10.29 5.88
CA LEU A 20 8.35 9.64 6.66
C LEU A 20 9.13 10.61 7.54
N ASP A 21 9.23 11.89 7.17
CA ASP A 21 9.86 12.95 7.97
C ASP A 21 9.11 13.22 9.29
N ALA A 22 7.81 12.88 9.36
CA ALA A 22 7.05 12.94 10.59
C ALA A 22 7.47 11.87 11.62
N LYS A 23 8.39 10.96 11.26
CA LYS A 23 8.95 9.91 12.12
C LYS A 23 7.85 9.03 12.74
N PRO A 24 7.00 8.39 11.92
CA PRO A 24 5.92 7.57 12.45
C PRO A 24 6.45 6.36 13.23
N ASP A 25 5.68 5.93 14.21
CA ASP A 25 5.89 4.68 14.96
C ASP A 25 5.11 3.50 14.36
N MET A 26 4.06 3.77 13.56
CA MET A 26 3.24 2.77 12.89
C MET A 26 3.01 3.10 11.43
N LEU A 27 2.89 2.07 10.59
CA LEU A 27 2.67 2.21 9.15
C LEU A 27 1.30 1.65 8.72
N LEU A 28 0.60 2.41 7.88
CA LEU A 28 -0.60 1.95 7.18
C LEU A 28 -0.29 2.07 5.69
N ASP A 29 0.03 0.95 5.04
CA ASP A 29 0.62 0.93 3.70
C ASP A 29 -0.31 0.28 2.68
N ASN A 30 -0.15 0.72 1.43
CA ASN A 30 -0.85 0.22 0.26
C ASN A 30 0.17 0.18 -0.88
N GLY A 31 0.84 -0.97 -1.03
CA GLY A 31 1.89 -1.19 -2.00
C GLY A 31 3.32 -1.25 -1.44
N ALA A 32 3.49 -1.23 -0.10
CA ALA A 32 4.76 -1.33 0.63
C ALA A 32 5.76 -0.16 0.45
N ASP A 33 5.35 0.99 -0.07
CA ASP A 33 6.24 2.13 -0.31
C ASP A 33 6.70 2.81 0.99
N LEU A 34 5.83 2.89 2.01
CA LEU A 34 6.22 3.44 3.32
C LEU A 34 7.20 2.51 4.03
N ALA A 35 6.94 1.20 3.97
CA ALA A 35 7.84 0.20 4.52
C ALA A 35 9.22 0.24 3.84
N ALA A 36 9.25 0.26 2.50
CA ALA A 36 10.48 0.40 1.73
C ALA A 36 11.25 1.69 2.09
N GLY A 37 10.56 2.83 2.14
CA GLY A 37 11.18 4.11 2.47
C GLY A 37 11.73 4.18 3.90
N ILE A 38 11.09 3.53 4.87
CA ILE A 38 11.62 3.44 6.25
C ILE A 38 12.87 2.55 6.31
N VAL A 39 12.89 1.45 5.56
CA VAL A 39 14.05 0.56 5.44
C VAL A 39 15.24 1.31 4.82
N GLU A 40 15.00 2.03 3.71
CA GLU A 40 16.03 2.84 3.04
C GLU A 40 16.62 3.92 3.97
N ARG A 41 15.78 4.51 4.82
CA ARG A 41 16.20 5.50 5.83
C ARG A 41 16.90 4.89 7.06
N GLY A 42 17.08 3.57 7.11
CA GLY A 42 17.69 2.88 8.24
C GLY A 42 16.89 2.98 9.55
N ARG A 43 15.58 3.24 9.46
CA ARG A 43 14.69 3.48 10.60
C ARG A 43 13.76 2.33 10.92
N ALA A 44 13.89 1.19 10.25
CA ALA A 44 12.98 0.07 10.41
C ALA A 44 12.86 -0.42 11.86
N ALA A 45 13.94 -0.35 12.65
CA ALA A 45 13.93 -0.72 14.06
C ALA A 45 13.09 0.22 14.96
N SER A 46 12.71 1.42 14.51
CA SER A 46 11.87 2.34 15.29
C SER A 46 10.37 2.12 15.08
N ILE A 47 9.97 1.24 14.17
CA ILE A 47 8.56 0.97 13.88
C ILE A 47 8.04 -0.12 14.81
N LEU A 48 6.89 0.12 15.42
CA LEU A 48 6.20 -0.80 16.32
C LEU A 48 5.40 -1.86 15.55
N GLY A 49 4.89 -1.50 14.37
CA GLY A 49 4.18 -2.41 13.49
C GLY A 49 3.47 -1.67 12.34
N GLY A 50 2.80 -2.43 11.49
CA GLY A 50 1.98 -1.85 10.43
C GLY A 50 1.01 -2.80 9.78
N THR A 51 0.37 -2.32 8.72
CA THR A 51 -0.49 -3.14 7.87
C THR A 51 -0.19 -2.88 6.39
N GLU A 52 -0.44 -3.86 5.55
CA GLU A 52 -0.38 -3.76 4.09
C GLU A 52 -1.72 -4.21 3.49
N GLU A 53 -2.31 -3.38 2.64
CA GLU A 53 -3.65 -3.63 2.11
C GLU A 53 -3.67 -4.50 0.84
N THR A 54 -2.58 -4.51 0.06
CA THR A 54 -2.55 -5.09 -1.29
C THR A 54 -1.77 -6.40 -1.35
N THR A 55 -2.11 -7.25 -2.33
CA THR A 55 -1.33 -8.45 -2.65
C THR A 55 0.09 -8.08 -3.04
N SER A 56 0.27 -7.12 -3.94
CA SER A 56 1.58 -6.73 -4.45
C SER A 56 2.49 -6.18 -3.36
N GLY A 57 1.96 -5.36 -2.44
CA GLY A 57 2.72 -4.91 -1.28
C GLY A 57 3.08 -6.08 -0.34
N GLY A 58 2.16 -7.03 -0.14
CA GLY A 58 2.44 -8.25 0.62
C GLY A 58 3.57 -9.09 0.01
N ASP A 59 3.60 -9.20 -1.32
CA ASP A 59 4.66 -9.89 -2.05
C ASP A 59 6.00 -9.16 -1.93
N ARG A 60 6.00 -7.82 -1.98
CA ARG A 60 7.22 -7.02 -1.73
C ARG A 60 7.76 -7.21 -0.32
N LEU A 61 6.90 -7.24 0.70
CA LEU A 61 7.28 -7.50 2.09
C LEU A 61 7.94 -8.88 2.25
N ARG A 62 7.43 -9.90 1.54
CA ARG A 62 7.93 -11.27 1.59
C ARG A 62 9.11 -11.55 0.67
N GLY A 63 9.31 -10.73 -0.35
CA GLY A 63 10.36 -10.86 -1.34
C GLY A 63 11.44 -9.79 -1.20
N GLU A 64 11.26 -8.67 -1.89
CA GLU A 64 12.22 -7.56 -1.96
C GLU A 64 12.71 -7.06 -0.58
N LEU A 65 11.79 -7.00 0.38
CA LEU A 65 12.00 -6.47 1.73
C LEU A 65 12.16 -7.58 2.79
N ALA A 66 12.24 -8.84 2.38
CA ALA A 66 12.38 -9.97 3.29
C ALA A 66 13.60 -9.78 4.21
N GLY A 67 13.39 -9.94 5.52
CA GLY A 67 14.44 -9.77 6.54
C GLY A 67 14.85 -8.32 6.81
N LYS A 68 14.33 -7.33 6.07
CA LYS A 68 14.61 -5.90 6.27
C LYS A 68 13.55 -5.17 7.07
N VAL A 69 12.36 -5.76 7.18
CA VAL A 69 11.22 -5.27 7.97
C VAL A 69 11.15 -6.08 9.26
N PRO A 70 11.80 -5.65 10.36
CA PRO A 70 11.88 -6.42 11.61
C PRO A 70 10.62 -6.29 12.47
N PHE A 71 9.67 -5.44 12.07
CA PHE A 71 8.44 -5.17 12.80
C PHE A 71 7.27 -5.99 12.26
N PRO A 72 6.28 -6.33 13.09
CA PRO A 72 5.11 -7.08 12.65
C PRO A 72 4.29 -6.27 11.65
N SER A 73 3.91 -6.91 10.54
CA SER A 73 2.98 -6.34 9.56
C SER A 73 1.85 -7.31 9.26
N ILE A 74 0.61 -6.82 9.26
CA ILE A 74 -0.58 -7.59 8.88
C ILE A 74 -0.89 -7.29 7.41
N VAL A 75 -0.81 -8.31 6.56
CA VAL A 75 -1.29 -8.21 5.17
C VAL A 75 -2.79 -8.44 5.16
N ILE A 76 -3.56 -7.37 5.05
CA ILE A 76 -5.03 -7.38 5.11
C ILE A 76 -5.60 -8.25 3.98
N ASN A 77 -4.96 -8.25 2.81
CA ASN A 77 -5.39 -9.03 1.66
C ASN A 77 -5.37 -10.55 1.87
N ASP A 78 -4.57 -11.04 2.83
CA ASP A 78 -4.49 -12.46 3.16
C ASP A 78 -5.57 -12.88 4.16
N SER A 79 -6.37 -11.94 4.65
CA SER A 79 -7.49 -12.26 5.52
C SER A 79 -8.56 -13.05 4.77
N PRO A 80 -9.05 -14.18 5.32
CA PRO A 80 -10.16 -14.95 4.72
C PRO A 80 -11.41 -14.10 4.46
N LEU A 81 -11.61 -13.03 5.23
CA LEU A 81 -12.72 -12.09 5.04
C LEU A 81 -12.65 -11.34 3.70
N LYS A 82 -11.46 -11.10 3.15
CA LYS A 82 -11.28 -10.48 1.82
C LYS A 82 -11.51 -11.48 0.69
N ALA A 83 -11.07 -12.73 0.85
CA ALA A 83 -11.40 -13.81 -0.09
C ALA A 83 -12.92 -14.08 -0.17
N ILE A 84 -13.66 -13.86 0.93
CA ILE A 84 -15.12 -14.00 1.00
C ILE A 84 -15.84 -12.72 0.51
N GLY A 85 -15.26 -11.54 0.71
CA GLY A 85 -15.83 -10.24 0.31
C GLY A 85 -15.62 -9.86 -1.16
N GLU A 86 -14.47 -10.21 -1.77
CA GLU A 86 -14.13 -9.80 -3.14
C GLU A 86 -14.60 -10.81 -4.21
N ASN A 87 -14.67 -12.10 -3.89
CA ASN A 87 -14.95 -13.17 -4.88
C ASN A 87 -16.43 -13.38 -5.25
N LYS A 88 -17.32 -12.41 -5.03
CA LYS A 88 -18.68 -12.54 -5.58
C LYS A 88 -19.40 -11.27 -6.04
N ARG A 89 -19.00 -10.04 -5.71
CA ARG A 89 -19.86 -8.86 -6.01
C ARG A 89 -19.22 -7.52 -6.41
N ALA A 90 -17.90 -7.31 -6.41
CA ALA A 90 -17.36 -5.94 -6.55
C ALA A 90 -16.53 -5.61 -7.82
N VAL A 91 -15.92 -6.59 -8.50
CA VAL A 91 -15.05 -6.30 -9.66
C VAL A 91 -15.82 -6.28 -10.99
N GLY A 92 -16.88 -7.09 -11.11
CA GLY A 92 -17.65 -7.19 -12.36
C GLY A 92 -18.38 -5.89 -12.74
N GLN A 93 -18.93 -5.18 -11.76
CA GLN A 93 -19.71 -3.97 -12.04
C GLN A 93 -18.81 -2.77 -12.38
N SER A 94 -17.70 -2.58 -11.67
CA SER A 94 -16.82 -1.42 -11.87
C SER A 94 -16.06 -1.47 -13.21
N VAL A 95 -15.68 -2.67 -13.67
CA VAL A 95 -15.08 -2.87 -15.00
C VAL A 95 -16.10 -2.59 -16.12
N VAL A 96 -17.33 -3.08 -15.97
CA VAL A 96 -18.41 -2.82 -16.94
C VAL A 96 -18.81 -1.33 -16.95
N GLU A 97 -18.99 -0.70 -15.79
CA GLU A 97 -19.27 0.74 -15.68
C GLU A 97 -18.13 1.59 -16.26
N SER A 98 -16.87 1.24 -15.99
CA SER A 98 -15.72 1.95 -16.54
C SER A 98 -15.68 1.84 -18.08
N PHE A 99 -16.00 0.66 -18.62
CA PHE A 99 -16.09 0.44 -20.06
C PHE A 99 -17.22 1.25 -20.71
N MET A 100 -18.43 1.23 -20.14
CA MET A 100 -19.59 1.99 -20.65
C MET A 100 -19.33 3.51 -20.61
N ARG A 101 -18.71 4.00 -19.53
CA ARG A 101 -18.41 5.44 -19.35
C ARG A 101 -17.34 5.97 -20.31
N ILE A 102 -16.38 5.12 -20.71
CA ILE A 102 -15.33 5.49 -21.67
C ILE A 102 -15.85 5.42 -23.12
N THR A 103 -16.82 4.54 -23.40
CA THR A 103 -17.33 4.30 -24.76
C THR A 103 -18.60 5.08 -25.11
N ASN A 104 -19.15 5.85 -24.16
CA ASN A 104 -20.36 6.65 -24.33
C ASN A 104 -21.57 5.82 -24.81
N LEU A 105 -21.72 4.63 -24.24
CA LEU A 105 -22.93 3.80 -24.29
C LEU A 105 -23.98 4.28 -23.28
#